data_AF-A0A9W6G1C2-F1
#
_entry.id   AF-A0A9W6G1C2-F1
#
_cell.length_a   1.000
_cell.length_b   1.000
_cell.length_c   1.000
_cell.angle_alpha   90.00
_cell.angle_beta   90.00
_cell.angle_gamma   90.00
#
_symmetry.space_group_name_H-M   'P 1'
#
loop_
_entity.id
_entity.type
_entity.pdbx_description
1 polymer ?
#
loop_
_entity_poly.entity_id
_entity_poly.type
_entity_poly.pdbx_seq_one_letter_code
_entity_poly.pdbx_strand_id
1 'polypeptide(L)'
;MTEKLKKVAVILNGFLHDFAAGIWLAAIAAIALIHRMHQAQHQEIVAVLNRLEHIFFWASVVAMVVIMATGAGRTFTYVDNWYGVDAERVRRRMLIVKHVVLFSAFGAGYLVVYPLVFH
;
A
#
# COMPACT_ATOMS: atom_id res chain seq x y z
N MET A 1 -19.08 -23.24 4.44
CA MET A 1 -18.25 -22.85 3.27
C MET A 1 -17.29 -24.00 2.96
N THR A 2 -17.27 -24.54 1.74
CA THR A 2 -16.42 -25.69 1.38
C THR A 2 -14.93 -25.33 1.52
N GLU A 3 -14.09 -26.31 1.86
CA GLU A 3 -12.63 -26.10 2.04
C GLU A 3 -11.95 -25.46 0.82
N LYS A 4 -12.45 -25.74 -0.39
CA LYS A 4 -11.98 -25.09 -1.62
C LYS A 4 -12.25 -23.59 -1.64
N LEU A 5 -13.43 -23.15 -1.21
CA LEU A 5 -13.80 -21.72 -1.17
C LEU A 5 -12.94 -20.95 -0.18
N LYS A 6 -12.61 -21.55 0.99
CA LYS A 6 -11.70 -20.92 1.97
C LYS A 6 -10.31 -20.68 1.38
N LYS A 7 -9.74 -21.70 0.72
CA LYS A 7 -8.41 -21.58 0.07
C LYS A 7 -8.39 -20.49 -1.00
N VAL A 8 -9.43 -20.42 -1.83
CA VAL A 8 -9.55 -19.35 -2.85
C VAL A 8 -9.61 -17.97 -2.20
N ALA A 9 -10.41 -17.80 -1.13
CA ALA A 9 -10.50 -16.52 -0.42
C ALA A 9 -9.15 -16.09 0.20
N VAL A 10 -8.39 -17.04 0.76
CA VAL A 10 -7.04 -16.76 1.29
C VAL A 10 -6.09 -16.29 0.19
N ILE A 11 -6.09 -16.95 -0.98
CA ILE A 11 -5.26 -16.59 -2.12
C ILE A 11 -5.65 -15.22 -2.67
N LEU A 12 -6.95 -14.96 -2.86
CA LEU A 12 -7.44 -13.69 -3.38
C LEU A 12 -7.14 -12.53 -2.42
N ASN A 13 -7.30 -12.72 -1.11
CA ASN A 13 -6.91 -11.72 -0.12
C ASN A 13 -5.40 -11.47 -0.15
N GLY A 14 -4.60 -12.54 -0.33
CA GLY A 14 -3.16 -12.45 -0.56
C GLY A 14 -2.83 -11.54 -1.74
N PHE A 15 -3.37 -11.90 -2.90
CA PHE A 15 -3.16 -11.19 -4.16
C PHE A 15 -3.61 -9.73 -4.08
N LEU A 16 -4.80 -9.45 -3.56
CA LEU A 16 -5.34 -8.09 -3.49
C LEU A 16 -4.48 -7.17 -2.61
N HIS A 17 -3.99 -7.69 -1.48
CA HIS A 17 -3.08 -6.95 -0.61
C HIS A 17 -1.77 -6.58 -1.31
N ASP A 18 -1.13 -7.56 -1.96
CA ASP A 18 0.17 -7.35 -2.60
C ASP A 18 0.02 -6.47 -3.87
N PHE A 19 -1.07 -6.63 -4.61
CA PHE A 19 -1.41 -5.80 -5.76
C PHE A 19 -1.67 -4.34 -5.34
N ALA A 20 -2.44 -4.13 -4.27
CA ALA A 20 -2.70 -2.79 -3.74
C ALA A 20 -1.41 -2.11 -3.25
N ALA A 21 -0.47 -2.87 -2.65
CA ALA A 21 0.85 -2.36 -2.30
C ALA A 21 1.65 -1.89 -3.54
N GLY A 22 1.56 -2.64 -4.64
CA GLY A 22 2.12 -2.24 -5.93
C GLY A 22 1.51 -0.94 -6.46
N ILE A 23 0.17 -0.82 -6.44
CA ILE A 23 -0.55 0.40 -6.85
C ILE A 23 -0.11 1.59 -6.01
N TRP A 24 -0.06 1.43 -4.68
CA TRP A 24 0.36 2.50 -3.78
C TRP A 24 1.75 3.03 -4.15
N LEU A 25 2.74 2.13 -4.28
CA LEU A 25 4.11 2.52 -4.60
C LEU A 25 4.20 3.18 -5.99
N ALA A 26 3.50 2.63 -6.98
CA ALA A 26 3.46 3.19 -8.33
C ALA A 26 2.83 4.59 -8.34
N ALA A 27 1.77 4.82 -7.56
CA ALA A 27 1.14 6.13 -7.44
C ALA A 27 2.07 7.17 -6.79
N ILE A 28 2.78 6.81 -5.72
CA ILE A 28 3.79 7.69 -5.10
C ILE A 28 4.89 8.07 -6.10
N ALA A 29 5.41 7.09 -6.85
CA ALA A 29 6.41 7.34 -7.88
C ALA A 29 5.87 8.20 -9.03
N ALA A 30 4.64 7.95 -9.47
CA ALA A 30 3.99 8.72 -10.53
C ALA A 30 3.82 10.19 -10.14
N ILE A 31 3.37 10.48 -8.91
CA ILE A 31 3.26 11.86 -8.40
C ILE A 31 4.62 12.56 -8.47
N ALA A 32 5.68 11.93 -7.96
CA ALA A 32 7.02 12.53 -7.97
C ALA A 32 7.54 12.79 -9.39
N LEU A 33 7.21 11.92 -10.36
CA LEU A 33 7.58 12.11 -11.77
C LEU A 33 6.77 13.22 -12.43
N ILE A 34 5.45 13.25 -12.23
CA ILE A 34 4.55 14.27 -12.77
C ILE A 34 4.97 15.65 -12.27
N HIS A 35 5.24 15.78 -10.98
CA HIS A 35 5.64 17.06 -10.38
C HIS A 35 6.91 17.63 -11.01
N ARG A 36 7.88 16.76 -11.32
CA ARG A 36 9.11 17.18 -12.01
C ARG A 36 8.86 17.75 -13.40
N MET A 37 7.75 17.38 -14.05
CA MET A 37 7.38 17.91 -15.36
C MET A 37 6.81 19.33 -15.30
N HIS A 38 6.52 19.89 -14.11
CA HIS A 38 5.98 21.25 -13.98
C HIS A 38 6.98 22.33 -14.41
N GLN A 39 8.29 22.09 -14.29
CA GLN A 39 9.32 23.14 -14.40
C GLN A 39 9.52 23.73 -15.81
N ALA A 40 8.91 23.16 -16.85
CA ALA A 40 9.17 23.55 -18.24
C ALA A 40 7.91 23.70 -19.11
N GLN A 41 6.73 23.85 -18.49
CA GLN A 41 5.45 23.74 -19.19
C GLN A 41 4.60 25.00 -19.08
N HIS A 42 3.76 25.24 -20.09
CA HIS A 42 2.75 26.30 -20.08
C HIS A 42 1.71 26.09 -18.98
N GLN A 43 1.10 27.17 -18.48
CA GLN A 43 0.15 27.14 -17.35
C GLN A 43 -1.01 26.14 -17.55
N GLU A 44 -1.51 25.99 -18.78
CA GLU A 44 -2.59 25.04 -19.10
C GLU A 44 -2.18 23.58 -18.88
N ILE A 45 -0.93 23.24 -19.21
CA ILE A 45 -0.40 21.88 -19.02
C ILE A 45 -0.19 21.61 -17.53
N VAL A 46 0.34 22.59 -16.79
CA VAL A 46 0.51 22.48 -15.34
C VAL A 46 -0.82 22.22 -14.63
N ALA A 47 -1.91 22.86 -15.05
CA ALA A 47 -3.24 22.61 -14.48
C ALA A 47 -3.71 21.15 -14.68
N VAL A 48 -3.44 20.56 -15.84
CA VAL A 48 -3.76 19.15 -16.13
C VAL A 48 -2.88 18.21 -15.29
N LEU A 49 -1.58 18.49 -15.21
CA LEU A 49 -0.64 17.69 -14.42
C LEU A 49 -1.01 17.70 -12.93
N ASN A 50 -1.36 18.86 -12.36
CA ASN A 50 -1.81 18.97 -10.97
C ASN A 50 -3.08 18.14 -10.71
N ARG A 51 -4.03 18.15 -11.66
CA ARG A 51 -5.22 17.28 -11.56
C ARG A 51 -4.86 15.80 -11.55
N LEU A 52 -3.86 15.38 -12.35
CA LEU A 52 -3.37 14.00 -12.33
C LEU A 52 -2.70 13.66 -10.99
N GLU A 53 -1.88 14.54 -10.44
CA GLU A 53 -1.26 14.37 -9.12
C GLU A 53 -2.32 14.10 -8.04
N HIS A 54 -3.41 14.87 -8.03
CA HIS A 54 -4.53 14.67 -7.11
C HIS A 54 -5.22 13.32 -7.30
N ILE A 55 -5.42 12.88 -8.55
CA ILE A 55 -6.01 11.57 -8.84
C ILE A 55 -5.11 10.45 -8.33
N PHE A 56 -3.80 10.52 -8.61
CA PHE A 56 -2.84 9.52 -8.11
C PHE A 56 -2.74 9.55 -6.58
N PHE A 57 -2.83 10.72 -5.95
CA PHE A 57 -2.85 10.84 -4.50
C PHE A 57 -4.03 10.10 -3.90
N TRP A 58 -5.25 10.36 -4.37
CA TRP A 58 -6.45 9.66 -3.87
C TRP A 58 -6.46 8.18 -4.22
N ALA A 59 -5.95 7.79 -5.39
CA ALA A 59 -5.76 6.38 -5.73
C ALA A 59 -4.79 5.68 -4.76
N SER A 60 -3.71 6.35 -4.35
CA SER A 60 -2.78 5.83 -3.35
C SER A 60 -3.47 5.64 -1.99
N VAL A 61 -4.33 6.58 -1.58
CA VAL A 61 -5.08 6.50 -0.31
C VAL A 61 -6.04 5.31 -0.33
N VAL A 62 -6.77 5.13 -1.43
CA VAL A 62 -7.64 3.96 -1.62
C VAL A 62 -6.82 2.67 -1.57
N ALA A 63 -5.67 2.62 -2.25
CA ALA A 63 -4.78 1.47 -2.21
C ALA A 63 -4.31 1.16 -0.77
N MET A 64 -3.92 2.18 0.00
CA MET A 64 -3.56 2.03 1.42
C MET A 64 -4.71 1.44 2.25
N VAL A 65 -5.94 1.94 2.08
CA VAL A 65 -7.12 1.40 2.77
C VAL A 65 -7.33 -0.08 2.43
N VAL A 66 -7.18 -0.46 1.15
CA VAL A 66 -7.28 -1.86 0.71
C VAL A 66 -6.18 -2.73 1.33
N ILE A 67 -4.93 -2.24 1.39
CA ILE A 67 -3.81 -2.95 2.04
C ILE A 67 -4.11 -3.21 3.52
N MET A 68 -4.63 -2.20 4.23
CA MET A 68 -4.98 -2.34 5.64
C MET A 68 -6.13 -3.34 5.86
N ALA A 69 -7.21 -3.22 5.08
CA ALA A 69 -8.36 -4.11 5.18
C ALA A 69 -7.99 -5.57 4.88
N THR A 70 -7.23 -5.80 3.80
CA THR A 70 -6.77 -7.15 3.42
C THR A 70 -5.70 -7.69 4.36
N GLY A 71 -4.85 -6.82 4.91
CA GLY A 71 -3.84 -7.15 5.92
C GLY A 71 -4.48 -7.63 7.23
N ALA A 72 -5.53 -6.94 7.70
CA ALA A 72 -6.34 -7.38 8.83
C ALA A 72 -7.06 -8.72 8.53
N GLY A 73 -7.51 -8.93 7.29
CA GLY A 73 -8.05 -10.22 6.85
C GLY A 73 -7.06 -11.38 7.03
N ARG A 74 -5.75 -11.15 6.86
CA ARG A 74 -4.72 -12.20 7.05
C ARG A 74 -4.56 -12.63 8.51
N THR A 75 -5.03 -11.85 9.49
CA THR A 75 -4.93 -12.23 10.92
C THR A 75 -5.88 -13.36 11.28
N PHE A 76 -6.98 -13.53 10.53
CA PHE A 76 -8.00 -14.56 10.78
C PHE A 76 -7.77 -15.86 10.01
N THR A 77 -6.85 -15.89 9.04
CA THR A 77 -6.63 -17.04 8.15
C THR A 77 -5.42 -17.88 8.51
N TYR A 78 -4.55 -17.41 9.41
CA TYR A 78 -3.37 -18.14 9.89
C TYR A 78 -3.56 -18.60 11.34
N VAL A 79 -4.21 -19.75 11.55
CA VAL A 79 -4.54 -20.26 12.89
C VAL A 79 -3.72 -21.51 13.28
N ASP A 80 -3.10 -22.22 12.32
CA ASP A 80 -2.43 -23.48 12.63
C ASP A 80 -0.93 -23.30 12.95
N ASN A 81 -0.57 -23.67 14.17
CA ASN A 81 0.77 -23.52 14.75
C ASN A 81 1.62 -24.77 14.49
N TRP A 82 2.35 -24.79 13.37
CA TRP A 82 3.14 -25.95 12.96
C TRP A 82 4.58 -25.99 13.52
N TYR A 83 5.13 -24.85 13.97
CA TYR A 83 6.59 -24.70 14.18
C TYR A 83 7.07 -24.59 15.64
N GLY A 84 6.21 -24.83 16.63
CA GLY A 84 6.57 -24.78 18.06
C GLY A 84 6.65 -23.36 18.65
N VAL A 85 6.70 -23.28 19.99
CA VAL A 85 6.48 -22.04 20.76
C VAL A 85 7.56 -20.96 20.50
N ASP A 86 8.82 -21.36 20.33
CA ASP A 86 9.93 -20.43 20.08
C ASP A 86 9.86 -19.81 18.68
N ALA A 87 9.47 -20.59 17.67
CA ALA A 87 9.28 -20.10 16.31
C ALA A 87 8.13 -19.08 16.24
N GLU A 88 7.08 -19.26 17.06
CA GLU A 88 5.98 -18.31 17.14
C GLU A 88 6.42 -16.95 17.73
N ARG A 89 7.24 -16.96 18.77
CA ARG A 89 7.77 -15.72 19.38
C ARG A 89 8.61 -14.93 18.38
N VAL A 90 9.48 -15.62 17.63
CA VAL A 90 10.28 -15.00 16.56
C VAL A 90 9.38 -14.48 15.44
N ARG A 91 8.40 -15.28 14.98
CA ARG A 91 7.45 -14.88 13.93
C ARG A 91 6.66 -13.63 14.33
N ARG A 92 6.15 -13.55 15.56
CA ARG A 92 5.44 -12.36 16.07
C ARG A 92 6.34 -11.13 16.09
N ARG A 93 7.58 -11.25 16.57
CA ARG A 93 8.54 -10.14 16.56
C ARG A 93 8.84 -9.65 15.15
N MET A 94 9.06 -10.57 14.21
CA MET A 94 9.29 -10.23 12.80
C MET A 94 8.07 -9.60 12.15
N LEU A 95 6.85 -10.03 12.50
CA LEU A 95 5.62 -9.38 12.04
C LEU A 95 5.53 -7.95 12.55
N ILE A 96 5.84 -7.67 13.82
CA ILE A 96 5.85 -6.31 14.36
C ILE A 96 6.87 -5.45 13.61
N VAL A 97 8.11 -5.93 13.45
CA VAL A 97 9.16 -5.21 12.72
C VAL A 97 8.71 -4.90 11.30
N LYS A 98 8.12 -5.88 10.59
CA LYS A 98 7.56 -5.67 9.25
C LYS A 98 6.53 -4.53 9.24
N HIS A 99 5.58 -4.50 10.18
CA HIS A 99 4.56 -3.45 10.19
C HIS A 99 5.17 -2.09 10.49
N VAL A 100 6.09 -1.99 11.46
CA VAL A 100 6.77 -0.72 11.79
C VAL A 100 7.51 -0.17 10.56
N VAL A 101 8.27 -1.02 9.87
CA VAL A 101 9.01 -0.62 8.65
C VAL A 101 8.05 -0.17 7.55
N LEU A 102 6.99 -0.96 7.28
CA LEU A 102 6.04 -0.63 6.22
C LEU A 102 5.22 0.61 6.54
N PHE A 103 4.73 0.78 7.76
CA PHE A 103 4.04 2.01 8.20
C PHE A 103 4.94 3.24 8.09
N SER A 104 6.22 3.11 8.44
CA SER A 104 7.19 4.18 8.28
C SER A 104 7.38 4.55 6.81
N ALA A 105 7.44 3.55 5.92
CA ALA A 105 7.51 3.79 4.47
C ALA A 105 6.25 4.47 3.94
N PHE A 106 5.05 4.07 4.40
CA PHE A 106 3.79 4.75 4.07
C PHE A 106 3.83 6.22 4.50
N GLY A 107 4.15 6.46 5.76
CA GLY A 107 4.23 7.81 6.32
C GLY A 107 5.23 8.70 5.57
N ALA A 108 6.45 8.19 5.36
CA ALA A 108 7.47 8.91 4.61
C ALA A 108 7.04 9.21 3.16
N GLY A 109 6.42 8.25 2.48
CA GLY A 109 5.87 8.44 1.14
C GLY A 109 4.88 9.60 1.09
N TYR A 110 3.91 9.63 2.01
CA TYR A 110 2.92 10.71 2.08
C TYR A 110 3.53 12.06 2.49
N LEU A 111 4.48 12.08 3.43
CA LEU A 111 5.20 13.30 3.78
C LEU A 111 5.94 13.91 2.58
N VAL A 112 6.46 13.07 1.68
CA VAL A 112 7.13 13.52 0.45
C VAL A 112 6.12 14.01 -0.58
N VAL A 113 5.05 13.26 -0.88
CA VAL A 113 4.15 13.62 -1.99
C VAL A 113 3.10 14.66 -1.63
N TYR A 114 2.71 14.79 -0.36
CA TYR A 114 1.70 15.76 0.06
C TYR A 114 2.00 17.21 -0.37
N PRO A 115 3.21 17.76 -0.11
CA PRO A 115 3.53 19.11 -0.59
C PRO A 115 3.69 19.21 -2.11
N LEU A 116 3.92 18.09 -2.82
CA LEU A 116 3.97 18.09 -4.28
C LEU A 116 2.57 18.18 -4.88
N VAL A 117 1.58 17.54 -4.26
CA VAL A 117 0.20 17.51 -4.76
C VAL A 117 -0.53 18.78 -4.39
N PHE A 118 -0.41 19.27 -3.15
CA PHE A 118 -1.22 20.37 -2.62
C PHE A 118 -0.47 21.71 -2.56
N HIS A 119 0.25 22.06 -3.62
CA HIS A 119 0.97 23.33 -3.77
C HIS A 119 0.12 24.44 -4.39
#